data_AF-A0A817JSW7-F1
#
_entry.id   AF-A0A817JSW7-F1
#
_cell.length_a   1.000
_cell.length_b   1.000
_cell.length_c   1.000
_cell.angle_alpha   90.00
_cell.angle_beta   90.00
_cell.angle_gamma   90.00
#
_symmetry.space_group_name_H-M   'P 1'
#
loop_
_entity.id
_entity.type
_entity.pdbx_description
1 polymer ?
#
loop_
_entity_poly.entity_id
_entity_poly.type
_entity_poly.pdbx_seq_one_letter_code
_entity_poly.pdbx_strand_id
1 'polypeptide(L)'
;MIKETIRHQISIILLTPLLYYIINYFGHLDIRGPRPSWLTIIYQLVLFILSEDAIFFWTHYLFHTPWLYKNIHKKHHIYKQPTGVVSVLSDPIEGLQNQLSIWFMPVLLKEKHIFTLCIWIAIRVYQTVNAHSGYNLPYVSTQYWVPWIMSGALAHDFHHEHGKWNYGSFFNIWDRLMGTHRLSKTTKRTD
;
A
#
# COMPACT_ATOMS: atom_id res chain seq x y z
N MET A 1 -2.74 16.71 -13.32
CA MET A 1 -3.49 15.75 -12.46
C MET A 1 -3.95 14.52 -13.21
N ILE A 2 -5.21 14.38 -13.66
CA ILE A 2 -5.75 13.09 -14.16
C ILE A 2 -4.93 12.48 -15.30
N LYS A 3 -4.53 13.28 -16.30
CA LYS A 3 -3.68 12.80 -17.42
C LYS A 3 -2.32 12.24 -16.96
N GLU A 4 -1.72 12.86 -15.94
CA GLU A 4 -0.40 12.46 -15.44
C GLU A 4 -0.51 11.23 -14.55
N THR A 5 -1.57 11.16 -13.74
CA THR A 5 -1.94 9.97 -12.98
C THR A 5 -2.21 8.79 -13.90
N ILE A 6 -2.96 8.98 -14.98
CA ILE A 6 -3.22 7.94 -15.98
C ILE A 6 -1.92 7.49 -16.65
N ARG A 7 -1.07 8.43 -17.08
CA ARG A 7 0.23 8.10 -17.69
C ARG A 7 1.13 7.32 -16.71
N HIS A 8 1.12 7.69 -15.43
CA HIS A 8 1.88 7.00 -14.40
C HIS A 8 1.32 5.60 -14.09
N GLN A 9 0.00 5.49 -13.98
CA GLN A 9 -0.73 4.21 -13.86
C GLN A 9 -0.39 3.28 -15.03
N ILE A 10 -0.41 3.79 -16.27
CA ILE A 10 0.00 3.02 -17.46
C ILE A 10 1.47 2.59 -17.34
N SER A 11 2.38 3.47 -16.89
CA SER A 11 3.79 3.08 -16.70
C SER A 11 3.99 2.00 -15.63
N ILE A 12 3.21 2.02 -14.55
CA ILE A 12 3.22 0.98 -13.52
C ILE A 12 2.61 -0.32 -14.08
N ILE A 13 1.54 -0.23 -14.87
CA ILE A 13 0.95 -1.39 -15.56
C ILE A 13 1.95 -2.00 -16.56
N LEU A 14 2.82 -1.21 -17.18
CA LEU A 14 3.90 -1.69 -18.05
C LEU A 14 5.06 -2.35 -17.27
N LEU A 15 5.12 -2.23 -15.94
CA LEU A 15 5.97 -3.07 -15.08
C LEU A 15 5.32 -4.44 -14.80
N THR A 16 4.04 -4.63 -15.09
CA THR A 16 3.32 -5.90 -14.91
C THR A 16 3.87 -7.05 -15.77
N PRO A 17 4.30 -6.84 -17.04
CA PRO A 17 5.05 -7.85 -17.80
C PRO A 17 6.36 -8.27 -17.11
N LEU A 18 7.10 -7.33 -16.51
CA LEU A 18 8.33 -7.66 -15.76
C LEU A 18 8.01 -8.53 -14.53
N LEU A 19 6.94 -8.18 -13.80
CA LEU A 19 6.45 -8.98 -12.67
C LEU A 19 5.96 -10.37 -13.12
N TYR A 20 5.28 -10.46 -14.26
CA TYR A 20 4.90 -11.73 -14.89
C TYR A 20 6.14 -12.58 -15.22
N TYR A 21 7.19 -11.98 -15.80
CA TYR A 21 8.44 -12.68 -16.08
C TYR A 21 9.16 -13.14 -14.80
N ILE A 22 9.20 -12.31 -13.76
CA ILE A 22 9.79 -12.67 -12.46
C ILE A 22 9.04 -13.85 -11.84
N ILE A 23 7.70 -13.78 -11.80
CA ILE A 23 6.89 -14.87 -11.26
C ILE A 23 7.12 -16.15 -12.07
N ASN A 24 7.06 -16.08 -13.41
CA ASN A 24 7.31 -17.24 -14.27
C ASN A 24 8.73 -17.82 -14.13
N TYR A 25 9.74 -16.99 -13.83
CA TYR A 25 11.09 -17.46 -13.54
C TYR A 25 11.17 -18.29 -12.26
N PHE A 26 10.40 -17.93 -11.23
CA PHE A 26 10.31 -18.68 -9.96
C PHE A 26 9.25 -19.80 -9.97
N GLY A 27 8.40 -19.83 -11.00
CA GLY A 27 7.41 -20.87 -11.25
C GLY A 27 6.25 -20.31 -12.07
N HIS A 28 5.81 -21.03 -13.11
CA HIS A 28 4.68 -20.60 -13.91
C HIS A 28 3.45 -20.27 -13.06
N LEU A 29 2.73 -19.19 -13.42
CA LEU A 29 1.44 -18.87 -12.83
C LEU A 29 0.50 -20.06 -13.01
N ASP A 30 -0.06 -20.52 -11.89
CA ASP A 30 -0.99 -21.61 -11.87
C ASP A 30 -2.43 -21.08 -11.97
N ILE A 31 -2.98 -21.22 -13.18
CA ILE A 31 -4.34 -20.76 -13.52
C ILE A 31 -5.33 -21.92 -13.49
N ARG A 32 -4.87 -23.15 -13.76
CA ARG A 32 -5.72 -24.32 -13.98
C ARG A 32 -5.58 -25.40 -12.91
N GLY A 33 -4.57 -25.29 -12.05
CA GLY A 33 -4.34 -26.22 -10.96
C GLY A 33 -5.42 -26.14 -9.89
N PRO A 34 -5.42 -27.13 -8.98
CA PRO A 34 -6.37 -27.15 -7.89
C PRO A 34 -6.13 -25.96 -6.95
N ARG A 35 -7.21 -25.22 -6.66
CA ARG A 35 -7.17 -24.07 -5.75
C ARG A 35 -6.65 -24.50 -4.37
N PRO A 36 -5.73 -23.72 -3.75
CA PRO A 36 -5.31 -23.96 -2.38
C PRO A 36 -6.51 -23.94 -1.42
N SER A 37 -6.38 -24.65 -0.30
CA SER A 37 -7.39 -24.62 0.75
C SER A 37 -7.62 -23.19 1.25
N TRP A 38 -8.81 -22.90 1.78
CA TRP A 38 -9.08 -21.59 2.37
C TRP A 38 -8.12 -21.25 3.52
N LEU A 39 -7.73 -22.23 4.32
CA LEU A 39 -6.76 -22.04 5.40
C LEU A 39 -5.39 -21.61 4.84
N THR A 40 -4.93 -22.24 3.75
CA THR A 40 -3.69 -21.88 3.07
C THR A 40 -3.76 -20.44 2.55
N ILE A 41 -4.86 -20.08 1.89
CA ILE A 41 -5.08 -18.72 1.36
C ILE A 41 -5.03 -17.69 2.49
N ILE A 42 -5.79 -17.92 3.58
CA ILE A 42 -5.83 -16.99 4.72
C ILE A 42 -4.44 -16.83 5.35
N TYR A 43 -3.74 -17.94 5.58
CA TYR A 43 -2.39 -17.93 6.12
C TYR A 43 -1.42 -17.11 5.26
N GLN A 44 -1.45 -17.32 3.94
CA GLN A 44 -0.62 -16.58 2.99
C GLN A 44 -0.97 -15.09 2.97
N LEU A 45 -2.25 -14.74 2.94
CA LEU A 45 -2.70 -13.34 2.95
C LEU A 45 -2.25 -12.61 4.21
N VAL A 46 -2.31 -13.26 5.38
CA VAL A 46 -1.80 -12.67 6.63
C VAL A 46 -0.31 -12.38 6.51
N LEU A 47 0.49 -13.33 6.01
CA LEU A 47 1.92 -13.10 5.80
C LEU A 47 2.20 -11.98 4.80
N PHE A 48 1.42 -11.92 3.71
CA PHE A 48 1.56 -10.86 2.70
C PHE A 48 1.30 -9.48 3.31
N ILE A 49 0.19 -9.33 4.04
CA ILE A 49 -0.18 -8.07 4.72
C ILE A 49 0.91 -7.65 5.72
N LEU A 50 1.35 -8.56 6.60
CA LEU A 50 2.35 -8.25 7.62
C LEU A 50 3.70 -7.85 7.00
N SER A 51 4.11 -8.55 5.95
CA SER A 51 5.37 -8.28 5.26
C SER A 51 5.35 -6.94 4.52
N GLU A 52 4.26 -6.66 3.80
CA GLU A 52 4.12 -5.44 3.02
C GLU A 52 4.00 -4.23 3.93
N ASP A 53 3.25 -4.33 5.03
CA ASP A 53 3.14 -3.24 6.01
C ASP A 53 4.49 -2.89 6.65
N ALA A 54 5.28 -3.90 7.00
CA ALA A 54 6.61 -3.70 7.56
C ALA A 54 7.57 -3.05 6.56
N ILE A 55 7.69 -3.62 5.36
CA ILE A 55 8.58 -3.08 4.31
C ILE A 55 8.16 -1.66 3.97
N PHE A 56 6.86 -1.44 3.75
CA PHE A 56 6.31 -0.13 3.43
C PHE A 56 6.67 0.90 4.50
N PHE A 57 6.39 0.61 5.78
CA PHE A 57 6.68 1.55 6.86
C PHE A 57 8.14 1.99 6.86
N TRP A 58 9.07 1.04 6.81
CA TRP A 58 10.50 1.36 6.88
C TRP A 58 10.96 2.14 5.66
N THR A 59 10.50 1.78 4.46
CA THR A 59 10.89 2.51 3.24
C THR A 59 10.25 3.88 3.18
N HIS A 60 9.01 4.01 3.65
CA HIS A 60 8.32 5.27 3.73
C HIS A 60 8.98 6.21 4.75
N TYR A 61 9.33 5.69 5.92
CA TYR A 61 10.11 6.43 6.92
C TYR A 61 11.44 6.94 6.34
N LEU A 62 12.17 6.08 5.60
CA LEU A 62 13.41 6.47 4.91
C LEU A 62 13.18 7.51 3.81
N PHE A 63 12.07 7.42 3.07
CA PHE A 63 11.69 8.39 2.06
C PHE A 63 11.46 9.80 2.61
N HIS A 64 11.27 9.96 3.91
CA HIS A 64 11.21 11.27 4.58
C HIS A 64 12.55 11.81 5.08
N THR A 65 13.66 11.13 4.77
CA THR A 65 14.99 11.74 4.92
C THR A 65 15.19 12.87 3.89
N PRO A 66 15.99 13.92 4.19
CA PRO A 66 16.02 15.14 3.37
C PRO A 66 16.29 14.92 1.88
N TRP A 67 17.21 14.00 1.56
CA TRP A 67 17.57 13.70 0.17
C TRP A 67 16.50 12.88 -0.55
N LEU A 68 16.03 11.80 0.08
CA LEU A 68 15.02 10.93 -0.52
C LEU A 68 13.69 11.67 -0.66
N TYR A 69 13.33 12.50 0.32
CA TYR A 69 12.13 13.31 0.25
C TYR A 69 12.19 14.25 -0.94
N LYS A 70 13.25 15.07 -1.03
CA LYS A 70 13.37 16.07 -2.09
C LYS A 70 13.33 15.48 -3.50
N ASN A 71 13.96 14.33 -3.70
CA ASN A 71 14.18 13.77 -5.03
C ASN A 71 13.18 12.67 -5.43
N ILE A 72 12.56 11.98 -4.47
CA ILE A 72 11.69 10.82 -4.74
C ILE A 72 10.28 11.10 -4.20
N HIS A 73 10.15 11.33 -2.90
CA HIS A 73 8.85 11.29 -2.24
C HIS A 73 8.03 12.59 -2.31
N LYS A 74 8.69 13.71 -2.61
CA LYS A 74 8.02 15.02 -2.73
C LYS A 74 6.90 15.03 -3.77
N LYS A 75 7.01 14.21 -4.83
CA LYS A 75 5.97 14.10 -5.85
C LYS A 75 4.70 13.44 -5.31
N HIS A 76 4.85 12.46 -4.42
CA HIS A 76 3.71 11.83 -3.74
C HIS A 76 2.98 12.85 -2.84
N HIS A 77 3.75 13.66 -2.11
CA HIS A 77 3.25 14.74 -1.23
C HIS A 77 2.78 16.00 -1.95
N ILE A 78 2.69 16.00 -3.28
CA ILE A 78 2.25 17.19 -4.03
C ILE A 78 0.80 17.58 -3.68
N TYR A 79 -0.01 16.60 -3.29
CA TYR A 79 -1.39 16.79 -2.85
C TYR A 79 -1.50 16.54 -1.35
N LYS A 80 -1.60 17.62 -0.56
CA LYS A 80 -1.79 17.54 0.90
C LYS A 80 -3.09 16.83 1.32
N GLN A 81 -4.08 16.84 0.42
CA GLN A 81 -5.33 16.10 0.56
C GLN A 81 -5.45 15.20 -0.66
N PRO A 82 -4.86 13.99 -0.61
CA PRO A 82 -4.91 13.08 -1.73
C PRO A 82 -6.34 12.57 -1.94
N THR A 83 -6.56 12.01 -3.11
CA THR A 83 -7.78 11.22 -3.41
C THR A 83 -7.34 9.83 -3.83
N GLY A 84 -8.25 8.85 -3.72
CA GLY A 84 -7.98 7.48 -4.15
C GLY A 84 -7.44 7.36 -5.58
N VAL A 85 -7.84 8.28 -6.48
CA VAL A 85 -7.38 8.32 -7.87
C VAL A 85 -5.88 8.65 -7.97
N VAL A 86 -5.39 9.59 -7.15
CA VAL A 86 -3.99 10.03 -7.17
C VAL A 86 -3.11 9.29 -6.16
N SER A 87 -3.66 8.30 -5.45
CA SER A 87 -2.98 7.52 -4.40
C SER A 87 -1.65 6.89 -4.82
N VAL A 88 -1.50 6.56 -6.11
CA VAL A 88 -0.26 5.97 -6.64
C VAL A 88 0.64 6.97 -7.35
N LEU A 89 0.25 8.24 -7.47
CA LEU A 89 1.05 9.24 -8.18
C LEU A 89 2.34 9.49 -7.39
N SER A 90 3.45 8.95 -7.89
CA SER A 90 4.73 8.99 -7.21
C SER A 90 5.89 9.11 -8.20
N ASP A 91 7.10 9.25 -7.69
CA ASP A 91 8.30 9.07 -8.51
C ASP A 91 8.44 7.59 -8.96
N PRO A 92 8.98 7.28 -10.16
CA PRO A 92 9.14 5.90 -10.60
C PRO A 92 9.93 5.01 -9.63
N ILE A 93 10.89 5.56 -8.88
CA ILE A 93 11.67 4.78 -7.90
C ILE A 93 10.78 4.36 -6.72
N GLU A 94 9.96 5.28 -6.21
CA GLU A 94 8.97 4.96 -5.16
C GLU A 94 7.93 3.97 -5.67
N GLY A 95 7.43 4.16 -6.90
CA GLY A 95 6.53 3.21 -7.56
C GLY A 95 7.14 1.81 -7.64
N LEU A 96 8.40 1.70 -8.07
CA LEU A 96 9.11 0.42 -8.13
C LEU A 96 9.27 -0.21 -6.74
N GLN A 97 9.64 0.59 -5.73
CA GLN A 97 9.78 0.10 -4.36
C GLN A 97 8.46 -0.43 -3.80
N ASN A 98 7.34 0.25 -4.07
CA ASN A 98 6.02 -0.22 -3.67
C ASN A 98 5.69 -1.56 -4.36
N GLN A 99 6.02 -1.73 -5.66
CA GLN A 99 5.83 -3.02 -6.33
C GLN A 99 6.70 -4.11 -5.70
N LEU A 100 7.96 -3.84 -5.37
CA LEU A 100 8.83 -4.82 -4.71
C LEU A 100 8.26 -5.25 -3.34
N SER A 101 7.74 -4.31 -2.55
CA SER A 101 7.09 -4.59 -1.27
C SER A 101 5.88 -5.53 -1.44
N ILE A 102 5.00 -5.25 -2.40
CA ILE A 102 3.79 -6.03 -2.67
C ILE A 102 4.10 -7.48 -3.07
N TRP A 103 5.17 -7.70 -3.81
CA TRP A 103 5.53 -9.01 -4.35
C TRP A 103 6.56 -9.79 -3.52
N PHE A 104 7.19 -9.15 -2.54
CA PHE A 104 8.26 -9.75 -1.73
C PHE A 104 7.85 -11.10 -1.13
N MET A 105 6.77 -11.13 -0.35
CA MET A 105 6.34 -12.36 0.33
C MET A 105 5.66 -13.38 -0.60
N PRO A 106 4.81 -12.99 -1.57
CA PRO A 106 4.33 -13.93 -2.59
C PRO A 106 5.46 -14.68 -3.31
N VAL A 107 6.53 -13.98 -3.71
CA VAL A 107 7.68 -14.59 -4.36
C VAL A 107 8.46 -15.48 -3.38
N LEU A 108 8.68 -15.02 -2.14
CA LEU A 108 9.39 -15.80 -1.11
C LEU A 108 8.69 -17.13 -0.80
N LEU A 109 7.35 -17.11 -0.69
CA LEU A 109 6.54 -18.32 -0.48
C LEU A 109 6.33 -19.14 -1.76
N LYS A 110 6.82 -18.68 -2.91
CA LYS A 110 6.59 -19.27 -4.24
C LYS A 110 5.10 -19.46 -4.54
N GLU A 111 4.27 -18.52 -4.07
CA GLU A 111 2.84 -18.55 -4.34
C GLU A 111 2.59 -18.19 -5.81
N LYS A 112 1.86 -19.08 -6.48
CA LYS A 112 1.70 -19.06 -7.94
C LYS A 112 0.24 -19.21 -8.37
N HIS A 113 -0.67 -19.53 -7.46
CA HIS A 113 -2.06 -19.73 -7.79
C HIS A 113 -2.76 -18.38 -7.97
N ILE A 114 -3.29 -18.16 -9.18
CA ILE A 114 -3.85 -16.85 -9.57
C ILE A 114 -4.95 -16.37 -8.63
N PHE A 115 -5.77 -17.28 -8.10
CA PHE A 115 -6.86 -16.93 -7.19
C PHE A 115 -6.35 -16.24 -5.90
N THR A 116 -5.31 -16.78 -5.27
CA THR A 116 -4.71 -16.19 -4.06
C THR A 116 -4.12 -14.82 -4.38
N LEU A 117 -3.39 -14.72 -5.49
CA LEU A 117 -2.75 -13.48 -5.92
C LEU A 117 -3.78 -12.40 -6.29
N CYS A 118 -4.90 -12.75 -6.92
CA CYS A 118 -5.99 -11.81 -7.22
C CYS A 118 -6.62 -11.25 -5.94
N ILE A 119 -6.88 -12.09 -4.94
CA ILE A 119 -7.39 -11.64 -3.64
C ILE A 119 -6.38 -10.70 -2.98
N TRP A 120 -5.10 -11.07 -2.99
CA TRP A 120 -4.03 -10.24 -2.43
C TRP A 120 -3.97 -8.85 -3.07
N ILE A 121 -3.92 -8.80 -4.40
CA ILE A 121 -3.87 -7.52 -5.14
C ILE A 121 -5.13 -6.70 -4.89
N ALA A 122 -6.31 -7.32 -4.81
CA ALA A 122 -7.55 -6.61 -4.50
C ALA A 122 -7.50 -5.96 -3.11
N ILE A 123 -7.03 -6.67 -2.08
CA ILE A 123 -6.87 -6.15 -0.72
C ILE A 123 -5.89 -4.97 -0.70
N ARG A 124 -4.74 -5.11 -1.37
CA ARG A 124 -3.70 -4.06 -1.40
C ARG A 124 -4.17 -2.81 -2.15
N VAL A 125 -4.82 -2.96 -3.30
CA VAL A 125 -5.41 -1.85 -4.04
C VAL A 125 -6.48 -1.15 -3.20
N TYR A 126 -7.35 -1.93 -2.55
CA TYR A 126 -8.36 -1.40 -1.65
C TYR A 126 -7.75 -0.58 -0.51
N GLN A 127 -6.73 -1.10 0.18
CA GLN A 127 -6.05 -0.38 1.25
C GLN A 127 -5.42 0.92 0.75
N THR A 128 -4.73 0.88 -0.40
CA THR A 128 -4.11 2.07 -0.98
C THR A 128 -5.14 3.14 -1.30
N VAL A 129 -6.25 2.77 -1.95
CA VAL A 129 -7.33 3.70 -2.27
C VAL A 129 -8.00 4.23 -1.00
N ASN A 130 -8.31 3.35 -0.04
CA ASN A 130 -8.98 3.72 1.20
C ASN A 130 -8.14 4.72 2.02
N ALA A 131 -6.84 4.45 2.19
CA ALA A 131 -5.92 5.30 2.95
C ALA A 131 -5.77 6.71 2.34
N HIS A 132 -5.93 6.86 1.03
CA HIS A 132 -5.83 8.16 0.34
C HIS A 132 -7.20 8.76 -0.02
N SER A 133 -8.29 8.17 0.45
CA SER A 133 -9.62 8.57 0.02
C SER A 133 -10.12 9.84 0.71
N GLY A 134 -9.54 10.19 1.86
CA GLY A 134 -10.08 11.18 2.79
C GLY A 134 -11.38 10.76 3.49
N TYR A 135 -11.94 9.60 3.14
CA TYR A 135 -13.19 9.13 3.71
C TYR A 135 -12.97 8.34 5.00
N ASN A 136 -13.70 8.76 6.03
CA ASN A 136 -13.80 8.08 7.31
C ASN A 136 -15.22 7.51 7.50
N LEU A 137 -15.55 6.46 6.75
CA LEU A 137 -16.88 5.86 6.74
C LEU A 137 -16.91 4.56 7.57
N PRO A 138 -17.92 4.37 8.44
CA PRO A 138 -18.11 3.09 9.14
C PRO A 138 -18.13 1.92 8.15
N TYR A 139 -17.54 0.79 8.55
CA TYR A 139 -17.44 -0.47 7.79
C TYR A 139 -16.58 -0.44 6.50
N VAL A 140 -16.42 0.72 5.86
CA VAL A 140 -15.60 0.90 4.65
C VAL A 140 -14.18 1.32 4.99
N SER A 141 -13.98 2.23 5.95
CA SER A 141 -12.62 2.63 6.30
C SER A 141 -11.94 1.54 7.14
N THR A 142 -10.76 1.11 6.71
CA THR A 142 -10.08 -0.06 7.30
C THR A 142 -9.73 0.15 8.78
N GLN A 143 -9.60 1.40 9.21
CA GLN A 143 -9.49 1.72 10.64
C GLN A 143 -10.65 1.21 11.49
N TYR A 144 -11.85 0.98 10.98
CA TYR A 144 -12.94 0.44 11.80
C TYR A 144 -12.92 -1.09 11.94
N TRP A 145 -12.13 -1.79 11.14
CA TRP A 145 -12.06 -3.26 11.22
C TRP A 145 -11.29 -3.70 12.47
N VAL A 146 -10.18 -3.01 12.77
CA VAL A 146 -9.43 -3.19 14.02
C VAL A 146 -8.99 -1.81 14.57
N PRO A 147 -9.89 -1.08 15.25
CA PRO A 147 -9.74 0.35 15.61
C PRO A 147 -8.47 0.74 16.36
N TRP A 148 -7.91 -0.15 17.15
CA TRP A 148 -6.74 0.17 17.97
C TRP A 148 -5.43 0.15 17.18
N ILE A 149 -5.35 -0.60 16.07
CA ILE A 149 -4.08 -0.85 15.36
C ILE A 149 -4.05 -0.39 13.90
N MET A 150 -5.18 -0.09 13.27
CA MET A 150 -5.19 0.28 11.85
C MET A 150 -5.10 1.81 11.64
N SER A 151 -4.32 2.25 10.65
CA SER A 151 -3.98 3.68 10.44
C SER A 151 -5.09 4.47 9.73
N GLY A 152 -5.78 3.88 8.75
CA GLY A 152 -6.91 4.49 8.04
C GLY A 152 -6.60 5.77 7.28
N ALA A 153 -7.64 6.35 6.66
CA ALA A 153 -7.51 7.53 5.80
C ALA A 153 -7.06 8.79 6.57
N LEU A 154 -7.61 9.01 7.76
CA LEU A 154 -7.34 10.24 8.52
C LEU A 154 -5.88 10.34 9.00
N ALA A 155 -5.25 9.21 9.35
CA ALA A 155 -3.85 9.22 9.74
C ALA A 155 -2.96 9.54 8.54
N HIS A 156 -3.32 9.05 7.35
CA HIS A 156 -2.57 9.28 6.13
C HIS A 156 -2.78 10.69 5.57
N ASP A 157 -3.98 11.26 5.66
CA ASP A 157 -4.21 12.68 5.35
C ASP A 157 -3.37 13.58 6.26
N PHE A 158 -3.34 13.28 7.57
CA PHE A 158 -2.49 14.01 8.51
C PHE A 158 -1.00 13.90 8.14
N HIS A 159 -0.60 12.73 7.65
CA HIS A 159 0.74 12.51 7.11
C HIS A 159 1.02 13.39 5.88
N HIS A 160 0.15 13.42 4.87
CA HIS A 160 0.31 14.28 3.69
C HIS A 160 0.32 15.78 4.03
N GLU A 161 -0.36 16.18 5.10
CA GLU A 161 -0.38 17.57 5.56
C GLU A 161 0.93 17.98 6.27
N HIS A 162 1.53 17.08 7.06
CA HIS A 162 2.64 17.42 7.97
C HIS A 162 3.98 16.78 7.61
N GLY A 163 3.98 15.65 6.90
CA GLY A 163 5.14 14.87 6.46
C GLY A 163 5.94 14.13 7.56
N LYS A 164 5.68 14.40 8.84
CA LYS A 164 6.53 13.94 9.95
C LYS A 164 5.97 12.79 10.80
N TRP A 165 4.75 12.37 10.54
CA TRP A 165 3.98 11.50 11.43
C TRP A 165 3.18 10.49 10.61
N ASN A 166 2.81 9.36 11.20
CA ASN A 166 1.92 8.34 10.61
C ASN A 166 2.42 7.77 9.26
N TYR A 167 3.54 7.07 9.28
CA TYR A 167 4.14 6.46 8.08
C TYR A 167 3.53 5.09 7.72
N GLY A 168 2.78 4.46 8.61
CA GLY A 168 2.23 3.11 8.44
C GLY A 168 1.18 3.00 7.34
N SER A 169 1.05 1.78 6.79
CA SER A 169 0.14 1.47 5.67
C SER A 169 -1.18 0.88 6.17
N PHE A 170 -1.16 -0.40 6.54
CA PHE A 170 -2.29 -1.08 7.15
C PHE A 170 -2.37 -0.73 8.63
N PHE A 171 -1.23 -0.82 9.33
CA PHE A 171 -1.17 -0.72 10.78
C PHE A 171 -0.37 0.50 11.26
N ASN A 172 -0.71 0.97 12.46
CA ASN A 172 -0.01 2.01 13.20
C ASN A 172 1.00 1.42 14.21
N ILE A 173 1.25 0.10 14.16
CA ILE A 173 2.12 -0.61 15.10
C ILE A 173 3.53 -0.02 15.05
N TRP A 174 4.11 0.08 13.86
CA TRP A 174 5.44 0.64 13.66
C TRP A 174 5.50 2.12 14.04
N ASP A 175 4.45 2.88 13.75
CA ASP A 175 4.36 4.27 14.16
C ASP A 175 4.36 4.44 15.69
N ARG A 176 3.68 3.54 16.40
CA ARG A 176 3.69 3.53 17.87
C ARG A 176 5.07 3.16 18.40
N LEU A 177 5.71 2.15 17.81
CA LEU A 177 7.06 1.70 18.20
C LEU A 177 8.10 2.80 17.98
N MET A 178 8.00 3.54 16.87
CA MET A 178 8.95 4.61 16.52
C MET A 178 8.55 5.99 17.09
N GLY A 179 7.44 6.08 17.83
CA GLY A 179 6.96 7.35 18.41
C GLY A 179 6.39 8.34 17.38
N THR A 180 6.13 7.91 16.15
CA THR A 180 5.63 8.70 15.04
C THR A 180 4.10 8.71 14.92
N HIS A 181 3.40 7.95 15.78
CA HIS A 181 1.95 7.91 15.80
C HIS A 181 1.33 9.22 16.31
N ARG A 182 0.40 9.79 15.54
CA ARG A 182 -0.40 10.97 15.93
C ARG A 182 -1.86 10.77 15.53
N LEU A 183 -2.76 11.07 16.45
CA LEU A 183 -4.19 11.11 16.16
C LEU A 183 -4.51 12.36 15.32
N SER A 184 -5.10 12.15 14.15
CA SER A 184 -5.67 13.24 13.38
C SER A 184 -6.88 13.81 14.14
N LYS A 185 -6.83 15.10 14.51
CA LYS A 185 -7.91 15.78 15.24
C LYS A 185 -9.11 16.16 14.36
N THR A 186 -9.05 15.92 13.04
CA THR A 186 -10.13 16.25 12.11
C THR A 186 -11.22 15.18 12.12
N THR A 187 -11.90 15.06 13.26
CA THR A 187 -13.28 14.58 13.30
C THR A 187 -14.17 15.67 12.70
N LYS A 188 -14.42 15.63 11.39
CA LYS A 188 -15.66 16.05 10.70
C LYS A 188 -15.38 16.29 9.21
N ARG A 189 -15.89 15.39 8.38
CA ARG A 189 -16.59 15.78 7.16
C ARG A 189 -17.58 14.69 6.79
N THR A 190 -18.71 14.73 7.48
CA THR A 190 -19.98 14.18 7.01
C THR A 190 -20.70 15.34 6.35
N ASP A 191 -20.35 15.63 5.10
CA ASP A 191 -21.12 16.53 4.24
C ASP A 191 -21.60 15.70 3.05
#